data_AF-J1ZSB4-F1
#
_entry.id   AF-J1ZSB4-F1
#
_cell.length_a   1.000
_cell.length_b   1.000
_cell.length_c   1.000
_cell.angle_alpha   90.00
_cell.angle_beta   90.00
_cell.angle_gamma   90.00
#
_symmetry.space_group_name_H-M   'P 1'
#
loop_
_entity.id
_entity.type
_entity.pdbx_description
1 polymer ?
#
loop_
_entity_poly.entity_id
_entity_poly.type
_entity_poly.pdbx_seq_one_letter_code
_entity_poly.pdbx_strand_id
1 'polypeptide(L)' 'MSTQPGVGDEVEYAPGVRAVVTDIRRGVPYLRQPGRPEWPVEEPDHLRVVRTRTERIEAGDL' A
#
# COMPACT_ATOMS: atom_id res chain seq x y z
N MET A 1 -5.26 -9.33 -14.22
CA MET A 1 -4.78 -10.00 -12.99
C MET A 1 -4.71 -8.91 -11.93
N SER A 2 -5.51 -9.00 -10.86
CA SER A 2 -5.35 -8.07 -9.74
C SER A 2 -4.10 -8.53 -8.98
N THR A 3 -3.03 -7.75 -9.05
CA THR A 3 -1.80 -8.06 -8.30
C THR A 3 -2.10 -7.81 -6.84
N GLN A 4 -1.92 -8.84 -6.00
CA GLN A 4 -2.08 -8.69 -4.56
C GLN A 4 -1.01 -7.71 -4.04
N PRO A 5 -1.38 -6.69 -3.24
CA PRO A 5 -0.41 -5.72 -2.74
C PRO A 5 0.70 -6.36 -1.89
N GLY A 6 1.94 -5.96 -2.15
CA GLY A 6 3.12 -6.37 -1.40
C GLY A 6 3.68 -5.25 -0.52
N VAL A 7 4.53 -5.62 0.44
CA VAL A 7 5.23 -4.65 1.30
C VAL A 7 6.13 -3.73 0.46
N GLY A 8 5.91 -2.43 0.62
CA GLY A 8 6.59 -1.35 -0.09
C GLY A 8 5.78 -0.79 -1.27
N ASP A 9 4.73 -1.48 -1.70
CA ASP A 9 3.85 -1.00 -2.76
C ASP A 9 3.05 0.22 -2.27
N GLU A 10 2.81 1.16 -3.19
CA GLU A 10 1.81 2.21 -3.01
C GLU A 10 0.48 1.74 -3.57
N VAL A 11 -0.55 1.82 -2.72
CA VAL A 11 -1.91 1.41 -3.02
C VAL A 11 -2.87 2.59 -2.89
N GLU A 12 -3.94 2.54 -3.66
CA GLU A 12 -5.14 3.35 -3.46
C GLU A 12 -6.13 2.56 -2.61
N TYR A 13 -6.48 3.09 -1.43
CA TYR A 13 -7.40 2.44 -0.48
C TYR A 13 -8.76 3.15 -0.37
N ALA A 14 -8.84 4.37 -0.90
CA ALA A 14 -10.06 5.14 -1.09
C ALA A 14 -9.88 6.02 -2.34
N PRO A 15 -10.96 6.46 -3.01
CA PRO A 15 -10.85 7.22 -4.25
C PRO A 15 -9.92 8.44 -4.14
N GLY A 16 -8.82 8.42 -4.91
CA GLY A 16 -7.80 9.45 -4.93
C GLY A 16 -6.84 9.47 -3.73
N VAL A 17 -6.96 8.52 -2.80
CA VAL A 17 -6.18 8.49 -1.55
C VAL A 17 -5.21 7.31 -1.56
N ARG A 18 -3.91 7.63 -1.49
CA ARG A 18 -2.81 6.67 -1.59
C ARG A 18 -2.07 6.47 -0.30
N ALA A 19 -1.60 5.25 -0.05
CA ALA A 19 -0.76 4.91 1.08
C ALA A 19 0.26 3.83 0.70
N VAL A 20 1.29 3.66 1.52
CA VAL A 20 2.29 2.60 1.32
C VAL A 20 1.97 1.41 2.21
N VAL A 21 2.00 0.20 1.65
CA VAL A 21 1.96 -1.05 2.43
C VAL A 21 3.28 -1.21 3.17
N THR A 22 3.21 -1.31 4.48
CA THR A 22 4.37 -1.38 5.37
C THR A 22 4.58 -2.76 5.96
N ASP A 23 3.50 -3.51 6.14
CA ASP A 23 3.50 -4.87 6.68
C ASP A 23 2.25 -5.62 6.20
N ILE A 24 2.25 -6.95 6.31
CA ILE A 24 1.09 -7.81 6.02
C ILE A 24 0.97 -8.84 7.16
N ARG A 25 0.01 -8.63 8.05
CA ARG A 25 -0.19 -9.49 9.23
C ARG A 25 -1.39 -10.39 9.03
N ARG A 26 -1.17 -11.70 8.95
CA ARG A 26 -2.23 -12.71 8.74
C ARG A 26 -3.11 -12.39 7.52
N GLY A 27 -2.49 -11.90 6.44
CA GLY A 27 -3.19 -11.52 5.21
C GLY A 27 -3.79 -10.11 5.22
N VAL A 28 -3.71 -9.37 6.33
CA VAL A 28 -4.19 -7.98 6.43
C VAL A 28 -3.02 -7.01 6.17
N PRO A 29 -3.06 -6.20 5.11
CA PRO A 29 -2.07 -5.15 4.86
C PRO A 29 -2.18 -4.04 5.91
N TYR A 30 -1.02 -3.51 6.30
CA TYR A 30 -0.89 -2.33 7.14
C TYR A 30 -0.36 -1.18 6.31
N LEU A 31 -1.07 -0.05 6.37
CA LEU A 31 -0.79 1.13 5.55
C LEU A 31 -0.16 2.25 6.37
N ARG A 32 0.62 3.07 5.68
CA ARG A 32 1.15 4.32 6.22
C ARG A 32 0.96 5.47 5.23
N GLN A 33 0.61 6.63 5.78
CA GLN A 33 0.65 7.93 5.12
C GLN A 33 1.50 8.90 5.96
N PRO A 34 2.14 9.91 5.34
CA PRO A 34 2.76 10.99 6.08
C PRO A 34 1.78 11.64 7.06
N GLY A 35 2.19 11.83 8.32
CA GLY A 35 1.36 12.45 9.35
C GLY A 35 0.27 11.55 9.95
N ARG A 36 0.21 10.25 9.59
CA ARG A 36 -0.69 9.27 10.20
C ARG A 36 0.12 8.09 10.77
N PRO A 37 -0.22 7.59 11.97
CA PRO A 37 0.29 6.30 12.46
C PRO A 37 -0.04 5.19 11.45
N GLU A 38 0.68 4.08 11.50
CA GLU A 38 0.33 2.88 10.71
C GLU A 38 -1.05 2.33 11.13
N TRP A 39 -1.85 1.83 10.17
CA TRP A 39 -3.17 1.24 10.44
C TRP A 39 -3.44 -0.01 9.59
N PRO A 40 -4.22 -0.99 10.11
CA PRO A 40 -4.68 -2.13 9.32
C PRO A 40 -5.75 -1.71 8.30
N VAL A 41 -5.79 -2.38 7.15
CA VAL A 41 -6.84 -2.20 6.15
C VAL A 41 -8.07 -3.03 6.48
N GLU A 42 -9.25 -2.43 6.42
CA GLU A 42 -10.54 -3.10 6.66
C GLU A 42 -10.96 -3.98 5.48
N GLU A 43 -10.74 -3.53 4.25
CA GLU A 43 -11.08 -4.25 3.01
C GLU A 43 -9.83 -4.50 2.14
N PRO A 44 -8.97 -5.48 2.48
CA PRO A 44 -7.71 -5.74 1.77
C PRO A 44 -7.87 -6.03 0.28
N ASP A 45 -8.97 -6.69 -0.08
CA ASP A 45 -9.25 -7.12 -1.46
C ASP A 45 -9.62 -5.95 -2.39
N HIS A 46 -9.92 -4.78 -1.83
CA HIS A 46 -10.25 -3.56 -2.58
C HIS A 46 -9.04 -2.65 -2.81
N LEU A 47 -7.87 -3.00 -2.26
CA LEU A 47 -6.65 -2.26 -2.51
C LEU A 47 -6.22 -2.39 -3.96
N ARG A 48 -6.02 -1.25 -4.61
CA ARG A 48 -5.45 -1.19 -5.96
C ARG A 48 -3.99 -0.76 -5.87
N VAL A 49 -3.07 -1.61 -6.32
CA VAL A 49 -1.67 -1.20 -6.50
C VAL A 49 -1.60 -0.12 -7.58
N VAL A 50 -1.03 1.04 -7.22
CA VAL A 50 -0.80 2.17 -8.14
C VAL A 50 0.65 2.24 -8.57
N ARG A 51 1.58 1.96 -7.64
CA ARG A 51 3.00 1.77 -7.91
C ARG A 51 3.53 0.63 -7.07
N THR A 52 4.28 -0.25 -7.69
CA THR A 52 5.06 -1.28 -7.01
C THR A 52 6.22 -0.67 -6.22
N ARG A 53 6.77 -1.42 -5.27
CA ARG A 53 8.00 -1.06 -4.57
C ARG A 53 9.14 -0.73 -5.54
N THR A 54 9.31 -1.50 -6.62
CA THR A 54 10.37 -1.28 -7.62
C THR A 54 10.20 0.09 -8.29
N GLU A 55 9.00 0.42 -8.76
CA GLU A 55 8.72 1.72 -9.38
C GLU A 55 8.97 2.89 -8.42
N ARG A 56 8.71 2.70 -7.12
CA ARG A 56 9.03 3.70 -6.09
C ARG A 56 10.53 3.88 -5.86
N ILE A 57 11.32 2.80 -5.89
CA ILE A 57 12.78 2.87 -5.80
C ILE A 57 13.33 3.60 -7.02
N GLU A 58 12.85 3.26 -8.22
CA GLU A 58 13.25 3.91 -9.48
C GLU A 58 12.91 5.41 -9.49
N ALA A 59 11.82 5.80 -8.84
CA ALA A 59 11.44 7.21 -8.65
C ALA A 59 12.24 7.93 -7.56
N GLY A 60 13.03 7.22 -6.73
CA GLY A 60 13.81 7.79 -5.63
C GLY A 60 13.00 8.09 -4.35
N ASP A 61 11.86 7.42 -4.15
CA ASP A 61 10.96 7.66 -3.02
C ASP A 61 11.36 6.96 -1.70
N LEU A 62 12.46 6.20 -1.68
CA LEU A 62 12.88 5.33 -0.58
C LEU A 62 14.31 5.62 -0.11
#